data_AF-A0A524KW34-F1
#
_entry.id   AF-A0A524KW34-F1
#
_cell.length_a   1.000
_cell.length_b   1.000
_cell.length_c   1.000
_cell.angle_alpha   90.00
_cell.angle_beta   90.00
_cell.angle_gamma   90.00
#
_symmetry.space_group_name_H-M   'P 1'
#
loop_
_entity.id
_entity.type
_entity.pdbx_description
1 polymer ?
#
loop_
_entity_poly.entity_id
_entity_poly.type
_entity_poly.pdbx_seq_one_letter_code
_entity_poly.pdbx_strand_id
1 'polypeptide(L)' 'RVIALDKGKIALMGKPEEVFIQIDTLKQLRLDVPQITELALRLNKRGINISPHTLKVDDMVKSLCLYI' A
#
# COMPACT_ATOMS: atom_id res chain seq x y z
N ARG A 1 15.47 -6.59 -3.72
CA ARG A 1 15.59 -5.12 -3.96
C ARG A 1 14.60 -4.78 -5.07
N VAL A 2 13.89 -3.67 -4.94
CA VAL A 2 12.88 -3.17 -5.88
C VAL A 2 13.32 -1.81 -6.37
N ILE A 3 13.14 -1.56 -7.67
CA ILE A 3 13.43 -0.27 -8.31
C ILE A 3 12.17 0.14 -9.07
N ALA A 4 11.63 1.31 -8.73
CA ALA A 4 10.54 1.94 -9.46
C ALA A 4 11.13 2.97 -10.43
N LEU A 5 10.78 2.87 -11.71
CA LEU A 5 11.20 3.77 -12.76
C LEU A 5 10.02 4.65 -13.18
N ASP A 6 10.25 5.95 -13.26
CA ASP A 6 9.29 6.91 -13.83
C ASP A 6 10.00 7.76 -14.90
N LYS A 7 9.43 7.79 -16.10
CA LYS A 7 9.94 8.56 -17.26
C LYS A 7 11.45 8.42 -17.49
N GLY A 8 11.98 7.20 -17.33
CA GLY A 8 13.40 6.90 -17.55
C GLY A 8 14.33 7.31 -16.41
N LYS A 9 13.81 7.72 -15.25
CA LYS A 9 14.58 7.99 -14.02
C LYS A 9 14.18 7.04 -12.92
N ILE A 10 15.13 6.73 -12.03
CA ILE A 10 14.86 5.95 -10.81
C ILE A 10 14.07 6.85 -9.87
N ALA A 11 12.80 6.51 -9.65
CA ALA A 11 11.92 7.21 -8.74
C ALA A 11 12.03 6.67 -7.31
N LEU A 12 12.10 5.35 -7.15
CA LEU A 12 12.29 4.69 -5.85
C LEU A 12 13.27 3.51 -5.98
N MET A 13 14.11 3.31 -4.98
CA MET A 13 15.02 2.16 -4.89
C MET A 13 15.15 1.74 -3.43
N GLY A 14 14.90 0.46 -3.15
CA GLY A 14 14.98 -0.04 -1.77
C GLY A 14 14.62 -1.52 -1.64
N LYS A 15 14.38 -1.95 -0.40
CA LYS A 15 13.67 -3.21 -0.15
C LYS A 15 12.19 -3.06 -0.49
N PRO A 16 11.47 -4.16 -0.83
CA PRO A 16 10.04 -4.09 -1.10
C PRO A 16 9.28 -3.36 0.01
N GLU A 17 9.57 -3.72 1.26
CA GLU A 17 8.96 -3.13 2.46
C GLU A 17 9.12 -1.60 2.51
N GLU A 18 10.32 -1.09 2.24
CA GLU A 18 10.61 0.35 2.24
C GLU A 18 9.89 1.09 1.10
N VAL A 19 9.83 0.48 -0.08
CA VAL A 19 9.16 1.06 -1.26
C VAL A 19 7.63 1.07 -1.07
N PHE A 20 7.07 -0.01 -0.51
CA PHE A 20 5.65 -0.14 -0.22
C PHE A 20 5.17 0.69 0.99
N ILE A 21 6.06 1.30 1.78
CA ILE A 21 5.67 2.29 2.78
C ILE A 21 5.27 3.61 2.10
N GLN A 22 5.85 3.93 0.95
CA GLN A 22 5.60 5.17 0.21
C GLN A 22 4.44 5.03 -0.77
N ILE A 23 3.29 4.59 -0.28
CA ILE A 23 2.10 4.30 -1.11
C ILE A 23 1.62 5.55 -1.85
N ASP A 24 1.67 6.72 -1.22
CA ASP A 24 1.30 7.98 -1.86
C ASP A 24 2.22 8.31 -3.04
N THR A 25 3.52 8.09 -2.90
CA THR A 25 4.50 8.26 -3.99
C THR A 25 4.25 7.25 -5.10
N LEU A 26 4.01 5.97 -4.77
CA LEU A 26 3.67 4.94 -5.77
C LEU A 26 2.39 5.30 -6.56
N LYS A 27 1.36 5.81 -5.89
CA LYS A 27 0.13 6.31 -6.54
C LYS A 27 0.40 7.50 -7.46
N GLN A 28 1.25 8.45 -7.04
CA GLN A 28 1.63 9.60 -7.88
C GLN A 28 2.41 9.18 -9.13
N LEU A 29 3.23 8.14 -9.01
CA LEU A 29 3.99 7.56 -10.12
C LEU A 29 3.13 6.67 -11.04
N ARG A 30 1.81 6.58 -10.80
CA ARG A 30 0.88 5.66 -11.48
C ARG A 30 1.35 4.20 -11.50
N LEU A 31 2.13 3.81 -10.50
CA LEU A 31 2.44 2.40 -10.30
C LEU A 31 1.21 1.73 -9.71
N ASP A 32 0.85 0.56 -10.24
CA ASP A 32 -0.31 -0.19 -9.75
C ASP A 32 -0.06 -0.60 -8.30
N VAL A 33 -0.82 0.04 -7.40
CA VAL A 33 -0.85 -0.31 -5.98
C VAL A 33 -1.85 -1.45 -5.81
N PRO A 34 -1.55 -2.50 -5.02
CA PRO A 34 -2.49 -3.58 -4.80
C PRO A 34 -3.86 -3.09 -4.30
N GLN A 35 -4.94 -3.68 -4.82
CA GLN A 35 -6.32 -3.30 -4.48
C GLN A 35 -6.60 -3.33 -2.96
N ILE A 36 -5.97 -4.28 -2.25
CA ILE A 36 -6.12 -4.46 -0.80
C ILE A 36 -5.52 -3.26 -0.04
N THR A 37 -4.35 -2.78 -0.47
CA THR A 37 -3.68 -1.60 0.08
C THR A 37 -4.54 -0.34 -0.13
N GLU A 38 -5.15 -0.19 -1.31
CA GLU A 38 -6.07 0.91 -1.56
C GLU A 38 -7.32 0.84 -0.68
N LEU A 39 -7.89 -0.34 -0.49
CA LEU A 39 -9.01 -0.53 0.42
C LEU A 39 -8.63 -0.14 1.86
N ALA A 40 -7.47 -0.58 2.35
CA ALA A 40 -6.97 -0.23 3.68
C ALA A 40 -6.86 1.29 3.88
N LEU A 41 -6.29 2.00 2.90
CA LEU A 41 -6.20 3.46 2.95
C LEU A 41 -7.58 4.14 2.99
N ARG A 42 -8.55 3.64 2.22
CA ARG A 42 -9.92 4.19 2.22
C ARG A 42 -10.65 3.93 3.54
N LEU A 43 -10.42 2.78 4.15
CA LEU A 43 -11.01 2.42 5.45
C LEU A 43 -10.38 3.24 6.59
N ASN A 44 -9.06 3.47 6.58
CA ASN A 44 -8.39 4.39 7.51
C ASN A 44 -8.96 5.80 7.43
N LYS A 45 -9.22 6.32 6.22
CA LYS A 45 -9.87 7.63 6.02
C LYS A 45 -11.29 7.70 6.61
N ARG A 46 -11.93 6.56 6.84
CA ARG A 46 -13.24 6.44 7.49
C ARG A 46 -13.15 6.16 9.00
N GLY A 47 -11.94 6.13 9.58
CA GLY A 47 -11.72 5.92 11.01
C GLY A 47 -11.48 4.47 11.42
N ILE A 48 -11.38 3.53 10.47
CA ILE A 48 -11.08 2.12 10.77
C ILE A 48 -9.58 1.92 10.64
N ASN A 49 -8.89 1.72 11.76
CA ASN A 49 -7.44 1.61 11.82
C ASN A 49 -6.99 0.24 11.30
N ILE A 50 -6.54 0.20 10.05
CA ILE A 50 -6.03 -1.00 9.35
C ILE A 50 -4.64 -0.67 8.82
N SER A 51 -3.68 -1.59 8.97
CA SER A 51 -2.35 -1.34 8.41
C SER A 51 -2.44 -1.10 6.88
N PRO A 52 -1.95 0.04 6.37
CA PRO A 52 -1.93 0.29 4.93
C PRO A 52 -0.94 -0.64 4.22
N HIS A 53 -0.02 -1.29 4.95
CA HIS A 53 0.92 -2.26 4.40
C HIS A 53 0.34 -3.69 4.30
N THR A 54 -0.96 -3.86 4.57
CA THR A 54 -1.63 -5.13 4.38
C THR A 54 -1.70 -5.46 2.88
N LEU A 55 -0.94 -6.47 2.48
CA LEU A 55 -0.87 -6.97 1.10
C LEU A 55 -1.71 -8.26 0.89
N LYS A 56 -2.27 -8.83 1.96
CA LYS A 56 -3.00 -10.10 1.94
C LYS A 56 -4.46 -9.91 2.32
N VAL A 57 -5.33 -10.66 1.64
CA VAL A 57 -6.78 -10.65 1.90
C VAL A 57 -7.07 -11.17 3.31
N ASP A 58 -6.43 -12.26 3.73
CA ASP A 58 -6.69 -12.87 5.04
C ASP A 58 -6.41 -11.91 6.21
N ASP A 59 -5.33 -11.12 6.11
CA ASP A 59 -4.97 -10.14 7.14
C ASP A 59 -5.96 -8.97 7.18
N MET A 60 -6.51 -8.59 6.01
CA MET A 60 -7.59 -7.61 5.91
C MET A 60 -8.88 -8.14 6.54
N VAL A 61 -9.27 -9.39 6.26
CA VAL A 61 -10.46 -10.02 6.84
C VAL A 61 -10.34 -10.09 8.36
N LYS A 62 -9.19 -10.55 8.88
CA LYS A 62 -8.92 -10.57 10.33
C LYS A 62 -9.05 -9.19 10.95
N SER A 63 -8.48 -8.16 10.31
CA SER A 63 -8.56 -6.79 10.80
C SER A 63 -10.01 -6.29 10.86
N LEU A 64 -10.80 -6.57 9.82
CA LEU A 64 -12.21 -6.15 9.73
C LEU A 64 -13.10 -6.89 10.73
N CYS A 65 -12.88 -8.18 10.96
CA CYS A 65 -13.64 -8.96 11.94
C CYS A 65 -13.43 -8.49 13.39
N LEU A 66 -12.41 -7.69 13.69
CA LEU A 66 -12.24 -7.08 15.02
C LEU A 66 -13.13 -5.84 15.24
N TYR A 67 -13.69 -5.26 14.17
CA TYR A 67 -14.55 -4.07 14.21
C TYR A 67 -16.04 -4.40 14.08
N ILE A 68 -16.39 -5.68 13.88
CA ILE A 68 -17.76 -6.20 13.76
C ILE A 68 -18.07 -6.98 15.04
#